data_AF-A0A848FF56-F1
#
_entry.id   AF-A0A848FF56-F1
#
_cell.length_a   1.000
_cell.length_b   1.000
_cell.length_c   1.000
_cell.angle_alpha   90.00
_cell.angle_beta   90.00
_cell.angle_gamma   90.00
#
_symmetry.space_group_name_H-M   'P 1'
#
loop_
_entity.id
_entity.type
_entity.pdbx_description
1 polymer ?
#
loop_
_entity_poly.entity_id
_entity_poly.type
_entity_poly.pdbx_seq_one_letter_code
_entity_poly.pdbx_strand_id
1 'polypeptide(L)'
;MSHIHPRARYRPPSTSFFAGFGPAAPARLRQDEASELESLADLLQHFWTQLNRARIQHLCQALSEGSLQALWRDRIREIQALIERVGVLTQDRAVEGLERVRGAVEDWEQQVRRFVAGPVKMADYCILQNRLETMARAIDLCVRMWQLQQGRG
;
A
#
# COMPACT_ATOMS: atom_id res chain seq x y z
N MET A 1 8.78 -65.48 3.44
CA MET A 1 8.08 -64.37 2.74
C MET A 1 6.70 -64.28 3.41
N SER A 2 6.38 -63.31 4.25
CA SER A 2 6.56 -61.86 4.11
C SER A 2 6.78 -61.19 5.48
N HIS A 3 7.68 -60.22 5.55
CA HIS A 3 7.98 -59.43 6.75
C HIS A 3 6.94 -58.31 6.90
N ILE A 4 6.20 -58.31 8.02
CA ILE A 4 5.39 -57.16 8.43
C ILE A 4 6.33 -56.22 9.20
N HIS A 5 6.77 -55.14 8.56
CA HIS A 5 7.46 -54.05 9.24
C HIS A 5 6.51 -53.37 10.24
N PRO A 6 6.91 -53.14 11.49
CA PRO A 6 6.16 -52.25 12.38
C PRO A 6 6.27 -50.81 11.85
N ARG A 7 5.14 -50.24 11.42
CA ARG A 7 5.00 -48.81 11.11
C ARG A 7 5.42 -48.00 12.34
N ALA A 8 6.48 -47.20 12.20
CA ALA A 8 6.84 -46.17 13.16
C ALA A 8 5.63 -45.23 13.34
N ARG A 9 5.02 -45.23 14.53
CA ARG A 9 4.04 -44.22 14.91
C ARG A 9 4.78 -42.90 15.05
N TYR A 10 4.54 -41.96 14.15
CA TYR A 10 4.96 -40.57 14.32
C TYR A 10 4.31 -40.03 15.60
N ARG A 11 5.13 -39.74 16.61
CA ARG A 11 4.74 -39.06 17.84
C ARG A 11 5.16 -37.61 17.68
N PRO A 12 4.23 -36.64 17.60
CA PRO A 12 4.63 -35.24 17.57
C PRO A 12 5.34 -34.90 18.88
N PRO A 13 6.38 -34.05 18.86
CA PRO A 13 7.07 -33.64 20.07
C PRO A 13 6.11 -32.86 20.97
N SER A 14 5.91 -33.36 22.19
CA SER A 14 5.24 -32.63 23.26
C SER A 14 6.10 -31.43 23.65
N THR A 15 5.70 -30.23 23.20
CA THR A 15 6.25 -28.95 23.66
C THR A 15 5.20 -28.26 24.49
N SER A 16 5.14 -28.63 25.77
CA SER A 16 4.57 -27.78 26.82
C SER A 16 5.72 -27.23 27.65
N PHE A 17 5.59 -25.95 28.03
CA PHE A 17 6.48 -25.15 28.90
C PHE A 17 7.58 -24.33 28.21
N PHE A 18 7.14 -23.26 27.52
CA PHE A 18 7.64 -21.91 27.83
C PHE A 18 6.44 -20.99 28.03
N ALA A 19 5.99 -20.89 29.29
CA ALA A 19 5.22 -19.76 29.78
C ALA A 19 6.25 -18.78 30.36
N GLY A 20 6.50 -17.67 29.66
CA GLY A 20 7.43 -16.64 30.14
C GLY A 20 7.70 -15.64 29.02
N PHE A 21 7.09 -14.46 29.13
CA PHE A 21 6.87 -13.44 28.08
C PHE A 21 5.80 -13.85 27.06
N GLY A 22 4.56 -13.46 27.37
CA GLY A 22 3.45 -13.59 26.43
C GLY A 22 3.81 -12.92 25.10
N PRO A 23 3.26 -13.41 23.97
CA PRO A 23 3.35 -12.65 22.73
C PRO A 23 2.75 -11.29 23.04
N ALA A 24 3.51 -10.21 22.82
CA ALA A 24 2.91 -8.89 22.72
C ALA A 24 1.71 -9.07 21.78
N ALA A 25 0.50 -8.92 22.32
CA ALA A 25 -0.70 -9.03 21.52
C ALA A 25 -0.46 -8.18 20.27
N PRO A 26 -0.69 -8.70 19.05
CA PRO A 26 -0.46 -7.92 17.85
C PRO A 26 -1.22 -6.62 18.04
N ALA A 27 -0.48 -5.52 18.15
CA ALA A 27 -1.04 -4.22 18.41
C ALA A 27 -1.95 -3.92 17.22
N ARG A 28 -3.26 -4.00 17.49
CA ARG A 28 -4.29 -3.87 16.47
C ARG A 28 -4.29 -2.40 16.08
N LEU A 29 -4.19 -2.12 14.76
CA LEU A 29 -4.63 -0.86 14.17
C LEU A 29 -5.95 -0.46 14.84
N ARG A 30 -6.01 0.77 15.36
CA ARG A 30 -7.26 1.29 15.93
C ARG A 30 -8.28 1.40 14.80
N GLN A 31 -9.56 1.23 15.11
CA GLN A 31 -10.62 1.29 14.10
C GLN A 31 -10.60 2.62 13.33
N ASP A 32 -10.24 3.71 14.02
CA ASP A 32 -10.09 5.03 13.42
C ASP A 32 -8.99 5.06 12.35
N GLU A 33 -7.81 4.50 12.64
CA GLU A 33 -6.67 4.44 11.70
C GLU A 33 -7.00 3.60 10.46
N ALA A 34 -7.75 2.50 10.63
CA ALA A 34 -8.20 1.69 9.49
C ALA A 34 -9.17 2.46 8.58
N SER A 35 -10.08 3.25 9.16
CA SER A 35 -11.00 4.09 8.40
C SER A 35 -10.29 5.22 7.65
N GLU A 36 -9.20 5.76 8.22
CA GLU A 36 -8.35 6.75 7.56
C GLU A 36 -7.58 6.15 6.38
N LEU A 37 -7.06 4.93 6.53
CA LEU A 37 -6.40 4.20 5.45
C LEU A 37 -7.36 3.83 4.31
N GLU A 38 -8.59 3.42 4.64
CA GLU A 38 -9.64 3.15 3.65
C GLU A 38 -9.97 4.43 2.87
N SER A 39 -10.21 5.53 3.59
CA SER A 39 -10.45 6.85 2.99
C SER A 39 -9.27 7.31 2.12
N LEU A 40 -8.03 7.02 2.53
CA LEU A 40 -6.85 7.32 1.73
C LEU A 40 -6.81 6.50 0.45
N ALA A 41 -7.08 5.20 0.50
CA ALA A 41 -7.11 4.34 -0.68
C ALA A 41 -8.11 4.85 -1.73
N ASP A 42 -9.31 5.20 -1.29
CA ASP A 42 -10.36 5.74 -2.17
C ASP A 42 -9.96 7.08 -2.81
N LEU A 43 -9.39 7.99 -2.03
CA LEU A 43 -8.90 9.27 -2.53
C LEU A 43 -7.77 9.09 -3.55
N LEU A 44 -6.81 8.19 -3.29
CA LEU A 44 -5.74 7.89 -4.24
C LEU A 44 -6.26 7.27 -5.54
N GLN A 45 -7.27 6.39 -5.46
CA GLN A 45 -7.92 5.81 -6.62
C GLN A 45 -8.69 6.88 -7.43
N HIS A 46 -9.30 7.84 -6.74
CA HIS A 46 -9.94 8.99 -7.39
C HIS A 46 -8.92 9.84 -8.15
N PHE A 47 -7.79 10.21 -7.52
CA PHE A 47 -6.71 10.95 -8.18
C PHE A 47 -6.15 10.19 -9.38
N TRP A 48 -5.94 8.88 -9.25
CA TRP A 48 -5.48 8.06 -10.37
C TRP A 48 -6.44 8.14 -11.57
N THR A 49 -7.74 8.05 -11.33
CA THR A 49 -8.76 8.14 -12.38
C THR A 49 -8.76 9.52 -13.04
N GLN A 50 -8.68 10.58 -12.24
CA GLN A 50 -8.64 11.96 -12.71
C GLN A 50 -7.40 12.21 -13.59
N LEU A 51 -6.23 11.80 -13.12
CA LEU A 51 -4.96 12.00 -13.82
C LEU A 51 -4.88 11.14 -15.09
N ASN A 52 -5.46 9.94 -15.09
CA ASN A 52 -5.59 9.13 -16.29
C ASN A 52 -6.41 9.84 -17.37
N ARG A 53 -7.56 10.41 -16.97
CA ARG A 53 -8.44 11.14 -17.88
C ARG A 53 -7.72 12.35 -18.47
N ALA A 54 -7.02 13.13 -17.64
CA ALA A 54 -6.26 14.29 -18.09
C ALA A 54 -5.16 13.90 -19.09
N ARG A 55 -4.45 12.79 -18.83
CA ARG A 55 -3.45 12.26 -19.75
C ARG A 55 -4.07 11.86 -21.10
N ILE A 56 -5.21 11.17 -21.10
CA ILE A 56 -5.93 10.81 -22.34
C ILE A 56 -6.37 12.08 -23.08
N GLN A 57 -6.94 13.06 -22.39
CA GLN A 57 -7.32 14.35 -22.99
C GLN A 57 -6.14 15.05 -23.64
N HIS A 58 -4.96 15.01 -23.02
CA HIS A 58 -3.75 15.56 -23.61
C HIS A 58 -3.31 14.80 -24.87
N LEU A 59 -3.33 13.45 -24.85
CA LEU A 59 -3.03 12.64 -26.03
C LEU A 59 -4.00 12.90 -27.19
N CYS A 60 -5.27 13.17 -26.86
CA CYS A 60 -6.30 13.58 -27.82
C CYS A 60 -6.26 15.08 -28.17
N GLN A 61 -5.23 15.82 -27.75
CA GLN A 61 -5.04 17.25 -28.01
C GLN A 61 -6.16 18.17 -27.44
N ALA A 62 -6.97 17.64 -26.53
CA ALA A 62 -8.03 18.38 -25.83
C ALA A 62 -7.52 19.09 -24.55
N LEU A 63 -6.28 18.82 -24.13
CA LEU A 63 -5.62 19.44 -22.98
C LEU A 63 -4.18 19.82 -23.34
N SER A 64 -3.79 21.07 -23.10
CA SER A 64 -2.42 21.51 -23.36
C SER A 64 -1.43 20.87 -22.39
N GLU A 65 -0.18 20.72 -22.82
CA GLU A 65 0.89 20.17 -21.98
C GLU A 65 1.07 20.96 -20.68
N GLY A 66 1.05 22.29 -20.75
CA GLY A 66 1.14 23.17 -19.58
C GLY A 66 0.01 22.94 -18.57
N SER A 67 -1.21 22.70 -19.06
CA SER A 67 -2.36 22.40 -18.19
C SER A 67 -2.24 21.02 -17.55
N LEU A 68 -1.77 20.02 -18.30
CA LEU A 68 -1.49 18.69 -17.77
C LEU A 68 -0.43 18.76 -16.66
N GLN A 69 0.68 19.45 -16.92
CA GLN A 69 1.77 19.55 -15.96
C GLN A 69 1.33 20.29 -14.69
N ALA A 70 0.55 21.37 -14.81
CA ALA A 70 -0.01 22.10 -13.68
C ALA A 70 -0.91 21.20 -12.82
N LEU A 71 -1.85 20.49 -13.46
CA LEU A 71 -2.72 19.54 -12.76
C LEU A 71 -1.93 18.47 -12.01
N TRP A 72 -0.91 17.89 -12.64
CA TRP A 72 -0.05 16.90 -11.99
C TRP A 72 0.69 17.48 -10.78
N ARG A 73 1.23 18.69 -10.89
CA ARG A 73 1.91 19.35 -9.75
C ARG A 73 0.97 19.60 -8.58
N ASP A 74 -0.25 20.04 -8.86
CA ASP A 74 -1.25 20.28 -7.82
C ASP A 74 -1.68 18.98 -7.14
N ARG A 75 -1.95 17.93 -7.93
CA ARG A 75 -2.31 16.62 -7.38
C ARG A 75 -1.19 15.93 -6.61
N ILE A 76 0.07 16.10 -7.03
CA ILE A 76 1.21 15.60 -6.26
C ILE A 76 1.23 16.21 -4.86
N ARG A 77 1.05 17.54 -4.74
CA ARG A 77 1.03 18.22 -3.43
C ARG A 77 -0.10 17.72 -2.55
N GLU A 78 -1.30 17.57 -3.10
CA GLU A 78 -2.45 17.04 -2.37
C GLU A 78 -2.21 15.61 -1.89
N ILE A 79 -1.69 14.73 -2.76
CA ILE A 79 -1.36 13.35 -2.42
C ILE A 79 -0.31 13.30 -1.30
N GLN A 80 0.74 14.11 -1.38
CA GLN A 80 1.78 14.18 -0.34
C GLN A 80 1.19 14.62 1.00
N ALA A 81 0.36 15.66 1.02
CA ALA A 81 -0.31 16.12 2.24
C ALA A 81 -1.24 15.05 2.85
N LEU A 82 -1.93 14.27 2.01
CA LEU A 82 -2.78 13.17 2.48
C LEU A 82 -1.97 12.03 3.11
N ILE A 83 -0.84 11.66 2.49
CA ILE A 83 0.06 10.62 3.02
C ILE A 83 0.65 11.06 4.36
N GLU A 84 1.14 12.31 4.43
CA GLU A 84 1.68 12.90 5.66
C GLU A 84 0.63 12.92 6.78
N ARG A 85 -0.61 13.31 6.47
CA ARG A 85 -1.72 13.37 7.43
C ARG A 85 -2.07 12.01 8.02
N VAL A 86 -2.20 10.97 7.18
CA VAL A 86 -2.60 9.63 7.64
C VAL A 86 -1.45 8.95 8.41
N GLY A 87 -0.23 9.45 8.29
CA GLY A 87 0.86 9.04 9.17
C GLY A 87 1.18 7.54 9.08
N VAL A 88 0.93 6.92 7.92
CA VAL A 88 1.08 5.47 7.60
C VAL A 88 2.42 4.85 8.05
N LEU A 89 3.39 5.68 8.46
CA LEU A 89 4.73 5.33 8.87
C LEU A 89 4.95 5.23 10.39
N THR A 90 3.98 5.56 11.25
CA THR A 90 4.20 5.64 12.70
C THR A 90 4.16 4.25 13.36
N GLN A 91 5.31 3.59 13.27
CA GLN A 91 5.90 2.66 14.25
C GLN A 91 5.37 1.23 14.39
N ASP A 92 4.11 0.91 14.09
CA ASP A 92 3.61 -0.44 14.38
C ASP A 92 3.93 -1.45 13.26
N ARG A 93 4.73 -2.48 13.58
CA ARG A 93 5.18 -3.52 12.61
C ARG A 93 4.24 -4.73 12.55
N ALA A 94 3.17 -4.74 13.35
CA ALA A 94 2.32 -5.92 13.53
C ALA A 94 1.22 -6.09 12.46
N VAL A 95 1.02 -5.09 11.58
CA VAL A 95 -0.01 -5.14 10.55
C VAL A 95 0.54 -5.78 9.28
N GLU A 96 -0.05 -6.92 8.91
CA GLU A 96 0.28 -7.61 7.68
C GLU A 96 -0.02 -6.72 6.46
N GLY A 97 0.97 -6.55 5.58
CA GLY A 97 0.85 -5.70 4.40
C GLY A 97 1.31 -4.24 4.58
N LEU A 98 1.55 -3.76 5.80
CA LEU A 98 2.00 -2.39 6.03
C LEU A 98 3.40 -2.12 5.43
N GLU A 99 4.33 -3.07 5.53
CA GLU A 99 5.65 -2.98 4.88
C GLU A 99 5.54 -2.79 3.36
N ARG A 100 4.56 -3.43 2.73
CA ARG A 100 4.29 -3.26 1.29
C ARG A 100 3.78 -1.85 1.00
N VAL A 101 2.95 -1.28 1.88
CA VAL A 101 2.49 0.10 1.76
C VAL A 101 3.67 1.06 1.89
N ARG A 102 4.55 0.89 2.88
CA ARG A 102 5.75 1.72 3.05
C ARG A 102 6.61 1.72 1.79
N GLY A 103 6.94 0.54 1.26
CA GLY A 103 7.71 0.43 0.03
C GLY A 103 7.03 1.10 -1.17
N ALA A 104 5.70 1.00 -1.28
CA ALA A 104 4.96 1.67 -2.37
C ALA A 104 4.96 3.21 -2.23
N VAL A 105 4.88 3.73 -1.01
CA VAL A 105 5.00 5.17 -0.71
C VAL A 105 6.41 5.68 -1.04
N GLU A 106 7.46 4.95 -0.62
CA GLU A 106 8.85 5.30 -0.93
C GLU A 106 9.13 5.32 -2.45
N ASP A 107 8.65 4.30 -3.17
CA ASP A 107 8.73 4.23 -4.64
C ASP A 107 8.03 5.43 -5.30
N TRP A 108 6.85 5.80 -4.78
CA TRP A 108 6.09 6.96 -5.25
C TRP A 108 6.86 8.26 -5.01
N GLU A 109 7.34 8.51 -3.79
CA GLU A 109 8.11 9.71 -3.45
C GLU A 109 9.41 9.83 -4.25
N GLN A 110 10.11 8.71 -4.46
CA GLN A 110 11.29 8.69 -5.32
C GLN A 110 10.93 9.11 -6.75
N GLN A 111 9.83 8.61 -7.30
CA GLN A 111 9.39 8.98 -8.63
C GLN A 111 8.92 10.44 -8.72
N VAL A 112 8.23 10.96 -7.69
CA VAL A 112 7.86 12.38 -7.59
C VAL A 112 9.10 13.27 -7.61
N ARG A 113 10.15 12.94 -6.83
CA ARG A 113 11.40 13.71 -6.82
C ARG A 113 12.02 13.78 -8.22
N ARG A 114 12.05 12.68 -8.96
CA ARG A 114 12.54 12.65 -10.34
C ARG A 114 11.68 13.48 -11.29
N PHE A 115 10.36 13.37 -11.15
CA PHE A 115 9.39 14.11 -11.97
C PHE A 115 9.52 15.63 -11.78
N VAL A 116 9.75 16.10 -10.56
CA VAL A 116 9.85 17.54 -10.25
C VAL A 116 11.21 18.12 -10.64
N ALA A 117 12.29 17.33 -10.60
CA ALA A 117 13.65 17.81 -10.80
C ALA A 117 14.06 18.04 -12.27
N GLY A 118 13.33 17.48 -13.24
CA GLY A 118 13.76 17.45 -14.64
C GLY A 118 12.68 17.86 -15.65
N PRO A 119 13.05 17.94 -16.94
CA PRO A 119 12.07 18.07 -18.02
C PRO A 119 11.16 16.83 -18.03
N VAL A 120 9.85 17.06 -17.96
CA VAL A 120 8.85 15.99 -17.86
C VAL A 120 8.56 15.44 -19.25
N LYS A 121 8.69 14.13 -19.43
CA LYS A 121 8.30 13.42 -20.65
C LYS A 121 6.97 12.70 -20.44
N MET A 122 6.32 12.33 -21.55
CA MET A 122 5.07 11.55 -21.48
C MET A 122 5.20 10.27 -20.65
N ALA A 123 6.35 9.58 -20.78
CA ALA A 123 6.67 8.38 -20.01
C ALA A 123 6.67 8.63 -18.50
N ASP A 124 7.08 9.81 -18.03
CA ASP A 124 7.15 10.13 -16.61
C ASP A 124 5.75 10.21 -16.00
N TYR A 125 4.78 10.79 -16.71
CA TYR A 125 3.37 10.76 -16.28
C TYR A 125 2.84 9.33 -16.17
N CYS A 126 3.17 8.46 -17.14
CA CYS A 126 2.76 7.06 -17.12
C CYS A 126 3.36 6.29 -15.93
N ILE A 127 4.66 6.46 -15.69
CA ILE A 127 5.36 5.81 -14.58
C ILE A 127 4.78 6.30 -13.25
N LEU A 128 4.64 7.61 -13.10
CA LEU A 128 4.10 8.20 -11.89
C LEU A 128 2.67 7.69 -11.65
N GLN A 129 1.81 7.70 -12.66
CA GLN A 129 0.46 7.13 -12.57
C GLN A 129 0.44 5.67 -12.11
N ASN A 130 1.33 4.83 -12.65
CA ASN A 130 1.42 3.42 -12.22
C ASN A 130 1.89 3.29 -10.75
N ARG A 131 2.77 4.19 -10.29
CA ARG A 131 3.18 4.23 -8.88
C ARG A 131 2.03 4.64 -7.96
N LEU A 132 1.23 5.64 -8.37
CA LEU A 132 0.03 6.03 -7.64
C LEU A 132 -0.95 4.85 -7.50
N GLU A 133 -1.20 4.14 -8.60
CA GLU A 133 -2.07 2.97 -8.61
C GLU A 133 -1.55 1.86 -7.68
N THR A 134 -0.25 1.58 -7.74
CA THR A 134 0.40 0.56 -6.91
C THR A 134 0.26 0.89 -5.43
N MET A 135 0.46 2.16 -5.08
CA MET A 135 0.29 2.67 -3.72
C MET A 135 -1.17 2.56 -3.25
N ALA A 136 -2.14 3.00 -4.04
CA ALA A 136 -3.56 2.89 -3.72
C ALA A 136 -3.98 1.43 -3.47
N ARG A 137 -3.56 0.51 -4.36
CA ARG A 137 -3.83 -0.94 -4.22
C ARG A 137 -3.14 -1.56 -3.00
N ALA A 138 -1.93 -1.12 -2.67
CA ALA A 138 -1.22 -1.61 -1.49
C ALA A 138 -1.96 -1.21 -0.20
N ILE A 139 -2.47 0.02 -0.13
CA ILE A 139 -3.23 0.52 1.01
C ILE A 139 -4.56 -0.22 1.13
N ASP A 140 -5.34 -0.32 0.04
CA ASP A 140 -6.59 -1.09 0.00
C ASP A 140 -6.39 -2.54 0.46
N LEU A 141 -5.36 -3.22 -0.04
CA LEU A 141 -5.05 -4.58 0.38
C LEU A 141 -4.71 -4.66 1.88
N CYS A 142 -3.93 -3.71 2.40
CA CYS A 142 -3.57 -3.66 3.82
C CYS A 142 -4.82 -3.51 4.71
N VAL A 143 -5.75 -2.63 4.34
CA VAL A 143 -7.03 -2.46 5.03
C VAL A 143 -7.85 -3.75 5.02
N ARG A 144 -8.00 -4.39 3.84
CA ARG A 144 -8.76 -5.65 3.71
C ARG A 144 -8.16 -6.78 4.54
N MET A 145 -6.83 -6.90 4.56
CA MET A 145 -6.13 -7.92 5.36
C MET A 145 -6.38 -7.70 6.86
N TRP A 146 -6.33 -6.46 7.33
CA TRP A 146 -6.66 -6.12 8.71
C TRP A 146 -8.13 -6.42 9.06
N GLN A 147 -9.09 -6.06 8.20
CA GLN A 147 -10.51 -6.37 8.40
C GLN A 147 -10.76 -7.88 8.51
N LEU A 148 -10.08 -8.69 7.69
CA LEU A 148 -10.16 -10.15 7.75
C LEU A 148 -9.59 -10.74 9.05
N GLN A 149 -8.55 -10.11 9.62
CA GLN A 149 -7.99 -10.52 10.90
C GLN A 149 -8.94 -10.19 12.07
N GLN A 150 -9.64 -9.05 11.99
CA GLN A 150 -10.68 -8.66 12.96
C GLN A 150 -11.87 -9.64 12.95
N GLY A 151 -12.35 -10.05 11.78
CA GLY A 151 -13.50 -10.96 11.65
C GLY A 151 -13.24 -12.43 12.02
N ARG A 152 -11.98 -12.81 12.29
CA ARG A 152 -11.58 -14.17 12.70
C ARG A 152 -11.30 -14.30 14.21
N GLY A 153 -11.34 -13.20 14.97
CA GLY A 153 -11.13 -13.17 16.42
C GLY A 153 -12.43 -12.93 17.17
#